data_AF-A0A7W1YS75-F1
#
_entry.id   AF-A0A7W1YS75-F1
#
_cell.length_a   1.000
_cell.length_b   1.000
_cell.length_c   1.000
_cell.angle_alpha   90.00
_cell.angle_beta   90.00
_cell.angle_gamma   90.00
#
_symmetry.space_group_name_H-M   'P 1'
#
loop_
_entity.id
_entity.type
_entity.pdbx_description
1 polymer ?
#
loop_
_entity_poly.entity_id
_entity_poly.type
_entity_poly.pdbx_seq_one_letter_code
_entity_poly.pdbx_strand_id
1 'polypeptide(L)'
;MTLQQDLARAFLEEHPREAAVALERMSADARLDILRMAPGEAAAALGEMVAPVAADTLTRLTPAEAAPALDRLDLDVALGLLRRMPNDAANALIAALPEKKQTPLQRALHYPEATAGALMDPMVLALPDDITVAEARLRLRREARGLLYYLFTVDRDGVLVGVLDIAELMRAKSRDAIRAVMHTPVEHVPAWTPAAAVRAHPGWRAFH
;
A
#
# COMPACT_ATOMS: atom_id res chain seq x y z
N MET A 1 -31.77 0.29 12.22
CA MET A 1 -30.47 -0.24 12.68
C MET A 1 -30.61 -0.52 14.17
N THR A 2 -30.23 -1.70 14.64
CA THR A 2 -30.41 -2.09 16.05
C THR A 2 -29.19 -1.69 16.87
N LEU A 3 -29.36 -1.28 18.14
CA LEU A 3 -28.26 -0.93 19.06
C LEU A 3 -27.10 -1.95 19.07
N GLN A 4 -27.42 -3.24 18.96
CA GLN A 4 -26.43 -4.31 18.91
C GLN A 4 -25.52 -4.26 17.66
N GLN A 5 -26.06 -3.85 16.51
CA GLN A 5 -25.29 -3.66 15.27
C GLN A 5 -24.37 -2.45 15.37
N ASP A 6 -24.86 -1.38 16.01
CA ASP A 6 -24.08 -0.15 16.22
C ASP A 6 -22.89 -0.42 17.15
N LEU A 7 -23.13 -1.15 18.25
CA LEU A 7 -22.06 -1.58 19.16
C LEU A 7 -21.05 -2.49 18.48
N ALA A 8 -21.50 -3.43 17.64
CA ALA A 8 -20.59 -4.31 16.89
C ALA A 8 -19.71 -3.51 15.92
N ARG A 9 -20.29 -2.55 15.19
CA ARG A 9 -19.53 -1.68 14.28
C ARG A 9 -18.51 -0.82 15.03
N ALA A 10 -18.92 -0.20 16.13
CA ALA A 10 -18.00 0.58 16.97
C ALA A 10 -16.85 -0.29 17.51
N PHE A 11 -17.16 -1.51 17.96
CA PHE A 11 -16.13 -2.45 18.44
C PHE A 11 -15.12 -2.83 17.35
N LEU A 12 -15.57 -3.05 16.10
CA LEU A 12 -14.68 -3.34 14.97
C LEU A 12 -13.72 -2.18 14.65
N GLU A 13 -14.19 -0.94 14.72
CA GLU A 13 -13.37 0.24 14.38
C GLU A 13 -12.48 0.71 15.54
N GLU A 14 -13.00 0.74 16.76
CA GLU A 14 -12.31 1.31 17.93
C GLU A 14 -11.36 0.30 18.61
N HIS A 15 -11.65 -0.99 18.46
CA HIS A 15 -10.90 -2.08 19.12
C HIS A 15 -10.52 -3.20 18.11
N PRO A 16 -9.79 -2.87 17.03
CA PRO A 16 -9.56 -3.82 15.93
C PRO A 16 -8.81 -5.08 16.37
N ARG A 17 -7.91 -4.99 17.35
CA ARG A 17 -7.14 -6.14 17.86
C ARG A 17 -8.01 -7.11 18.65
N GLU A 18 -8.81 -6.58 19.57
CA GLU A 18 -9.76 -7.36 20.35
C GLU A 18 -10.84 -7.97 19.45
N ALA A 19 -11.29 -7.20 18.45
CA ALA A 19 -12.21 -7.66 17.43
C ALA A 19 -11.63 -8.79 16.59
N ALA A 20 -10.37 -8.71 16.17
CA ALA A 20 -9.69 -9.78 15.44
C ALA A 20 -9.72 -11.10 16.24
N VAL A 21 -9.32 -11.04 17.52
CA VAL A 21 -9.33 -12.20 18.41
C VAL A 21 -10.74 -12.77 18.58
N ALA A 22 -11.75 -11.92 18.67
CA ALA A 22 -13.14 -12.36 18.74
C ALA A 22 -13.58 -13.07 17.45
N LEU A 23 -13.33 -12.46 16.28
CA LEU A 23 -13.69 -13.00 14.96
C LEU A 23 -13.01 -14.35 14.69
N GLU A 24 -11.76 -14.52 15.11
CA GLU A 24 -11.01 -15.79 14.96
C GLU A 24 -11.62 -16.94 15.77
N ARG A 25 -12.23 -16.64 16.92
CA ARG A 25 -12.89 -17.62 17.78
C ARG A 25 -14.30 -17.97 17.32
N MET A 26 -14.89 -17.17 16.42
CA MET A 26 -16.22 -17.42 15.87
C MET A 26 -16.18 -18.57 14.86
N SER A 27 -17.35 -19.18 14.65
CA SER A 27 -17.54 -20.06 13.49
C SER A 27 -17.33 -19.27 12.20
N ALA A 28 -16.92 -19.97 11.14
CA ALA A 28 -16.64 -19.33 9.87
C ALA A 28 -17.88 -18.57 9.34
N ASP A 29 -19.08 -19.13 9.49
CA ASP A 29 -20.31 -18.49 9.00
C ASP A 29 -20.67 -17.24 9.79
N ALA A 30 -20.53 -17.27 11.12
CA ALA A 30 -20.78 -16.08 11.94
C ALA A 30 -19.78 -14.96 11.65
N ARG A 31 -18.52 -15.30 11.37
CA ARG A 31 -17.50 -14.33 10.93
C ARG A 31 -17.87 -13.72 9.58
N LEU A 32 -18.35 -14.52 8.62
CA LEU A 32 -18.83 -14.00 7.33
C LEU A 32 -20.01 -13.05 7.50
N ASP A 33 -20.94 -13.35 8.40
CA ASP A 33 -22.10 -12.50 8.64
C ASP A 33 -21.70 -11.13 9.22
N ILE A 34 -20.69 -11.08 10.10
CA ILE A 34 -20.13 -9.81 10.59
C ILE A 34 -19.50 -9.01 9.46
N LEU A 35 -18.73 -9.66 8.60
CA LEU A 35 -18.08 -9.00 7.45
C LEU A 35 -19.08 -8.54 6.40
N ARG A 36 -20.19 -9.24 6.19
CA ARG A 36 -21.29 -8.76 5.32
C ARG A 36 -22.03 -7.57 5.94
N MET A 37 -22.18 -7.57 7.27
CA MET A 37 -22.88 -6.52 7.99
C MET A 37 -22.09 -5.21 8.01
N ALA A 38 -20.78 -5.28 8.14
CA ALA A 38 -19.90 -4.12 8.27
C ALA A 38 -18.53 -4.35 7.61
N PRO A 39 -18.47 -4.51 6.28
CA PRO A 39 -17.24 -4.90 5.60
C PRO A 39 -16.14 -3.85 5.74
N GLY A 40 -16.51 -2.56 5.71
CA GLY A 40 -15.53 -1.49 5.81
C GLY A 40 -14.98 -1.32 7.22
N GLU A 41 -15.84 -1.37 8.23
CA GLU A 41 -15.50 -1.27 9.64
C GLU A 41 -14.65 -2.47 10.09
N ALA A 42 -14.96 -3.65 9.57
CA ALA A 42 -14.21 -4.87 9.85
C ALA A 42 -12.81 -4.89 9.24
N ALA A 43 -12.46 -3.97 8.33
CA ALA A 43 -11.16 -3.97 7.66
C ALA A 43 -9.99 -3.90 8.65
N ALA A 44 -10.04 -2.99 9.62
CA ALA A 44 -8.97 -2.86 10.61
C ALA A 44 -8.80 -4.14 11.44
N ALA A 45 -9.91 -4.74 11.89
CA ALA A 45 -9.88 -6.02 12.59
C ALA A 45 -9.36 -7.17 11.71
N LEU A 46 -9.75 -7.22 10.44
CA LEU A 46 -9.28 -8.19 9.46
C LEU A 46 -7.76 -8.09 9.24
N GLY A 47 -7.20 -6.89 9.27
CA GLY A 47 -5.76 -6.66 9.17
C GLY A 47 -4.97 -7.12 10.40
N GLU A 48 -5.61 -7.16 11.57
CA GLU A 48 -5.02 -7.62 12.83
C GLU A 48 -5.20 -9.13 13.06
N MET A 49 -6.04 -9.80 12.25
CA MET A 49 -6.21 -11.26 12.30
C MET A 49 -4.97 -12.00 11.81
N VAL A 50 -4.84 -13.26 12.22
CA VAL A 50 -3.92 -14.25 11.69
C VAL A 50 -4.13 -14.37 10.17
N ALA A 51 -3.12 -13.97 9.40
CA ALA A 51 -3.24 -13.78 7.95
C ALA A 51 -3.84 -14.98 7.17
N PRO A 52 -3.49 -16.25 7.46
CA PRO A 52 -4.20 -17.40 6.87
C PRO A 52 -5.71 -17.42 7.11
N VAL A 53 -6.17 -17.06 8.31
CA VAL A 53 -7.59 -17.04 8.68
C VAL A 53 -8.32 -15.89 7.98
N ALA A 54 -7.70 -14.70 7.93
CA ALA A 54 -8.25 -13.55 7.20
C ALA A 54 -8.36 -13.83 5.70
N ALA A 55 -7.31 -14.40 5.08
CA ALA A 55 -7.32 -14.75 3.67
C ALA A 55 -8.38 -15.80 3.32
N ASP A 56 -8.52 -16.86 4.13
CA ASP A 56 -9.59 -17.85 3.97
C ASP A 56 -10.98 -17.19 4.08
N THR A 57 -11.16 -16.31 5.08
CA THR A 57 -12.42 -15.62 5.31
C THR A 57 -12.83 -14.76 4.11
N LEU A 58 -11.91 -13.97 3.56
CA LEU A 58 -12.16 -13.19 2.34
C LEU A 58 -12.44 -14.09 1.13
N THR A 59 -11.78 -15.23 1.02
CA THR A 59 -11.98 -16.19 -0.09
C THR A 59 -13.37 -16.82 -0.09
N ARG A 60 -14.00 -16.94 1.09
CA ARG A 60 -15.37 -17.49 1.25
C ARG A 60 -16.47 -16.46 0.94
N LEU A 61 -16.14 -15.18 0.80
CA LEU A 61 -17.05 -14.12 0.37
C LEU A 61 -17.05 -13.99 -1.16
N THR A 62 -18.13 -13.45 -1.71
CA THR A 62 -18.08 -13.00 -3.11
C THR A 62 -17.12 -11.80 -3.25
N PRO A 63 -16.52 -11.56 -4.43
CA PRO A 63 -15.65 -10.40 -4.64
C PRO A 63 -16.31 -9.06 -4.27
N ALA A 64 -17.61 -8.91 -4.52
CA ALA A 64 -18.36 -7.71 -4.18
C ALA A 64 -18.53 -7.51 -2.66
N GLU A 65 -18.65 -8.59 -1.89
CA GLU A 65 -18.74 -8.53 -0.42
C GLU A 65 -17.36 -8.29 0.23
N ALA A 66 -16.29 -8.86 -0.33
CA ALA A 66 -14.93 -8.74 0.20
C ALA A 66 -14.23 -7.42 -0.17
N ALA A 67 -14.54 -6.84 -1.34
CA ALA A 67 -13.87 -5.65 -1.85
C ALA A 67 -13.89 -4.44 -0.88
N PRO A 68 -14.99 -4.10 -0.21
CA PRO A 68 -15.00 -2.94 0.70
C PRO A 68 -14.08 -3.10 1.91
N ALA A 69 -13.92 -4.33 2.41
CA ALA A 69 -12.98 -4.62 3.50
C ALA A 69 -11.53 -4.47 3.00
N LEU A 70 -11.22 -5.09 1.86
CA LEU A 70 -9.88 -5.04 1.28
C LEU A 70 -9.47 -3.62 0.82
N ASP A 71 -10.41 -2.80 0.34
CA ASP A 71 -10.15 -1.40 -0.09
C ASP A 71 -9.64 -0.53 1.06
N ARG A 72 -10.17 -0.76 2.28
CA ARG A 72 -9.80 -0.03 3.49
C ARG A 72 -8.53 -0.53 4.17
N LEU A 73 -8.01 -1.70 3.79
CA LEU A 73 -6.72 -2.18 4.29
C LEU A 73 -5.56 -1.37 3.73
N ASP A 74 -4.47 -1.30 4.50
CA ASP A 74 -3.19 -0.85 3.98
C ASP A 74 -2.69 -1.80 2.88
N LEU A 75 -1.86 -1.26 1.97
CA LEU A 75 -1.48 -1.96 0.75
C LEU A 75 -0.68 -3.24 1.04
N ASP A 76 0.24 -3.19 1.99
CA ASP A 76 1.08 -4.30 2.43
C ASP A 76 0.24 -5.43 3.07
N VAL A 77 -0.72 -5.08 3.93
CA VAL A 77 -1.66 -6.03 4.53
C VAL A 77 -2.51 -6.68 3.44
N ALA A 78 -3.11 -5.88 2.55
CA ALA A 78 -3.91 -6.39 1.44
C ALA A 78 -3.11 -7.34 0.53
N LEU A 79 -1.87 -6.98 0.17
CA LEU A 79 -0.97 -7.83 -0.59
C LEU A 79 -0.66 -9.14 0.13
N GLY A 80 -0.40 -9.07 1.44
CA GLY A 80 -0.17 -10.24 2.28
C GLY A 80 -1.36 -11.20 2.26
N LEU A 81 -2.58 -10.69 2.34
CA LEU A 81 -3.79 -11.52 2.25
C LEU A 81 -3.98 -12.11 0.84
N LEU A 82 -3.86 -11.29 -0.22
CA LEU A 82 -4.04 -11.73 -1.61
C LEU A 82 -3.06 -12.83 -2.02
N ARG A 83 -1.79 -12.76 -1.57
CA ARG A 83 -0.78 -13.80 -1.84
C ARG A 83 -1.10 -15.16 -1.25
N ARG A 84 -1.98 -15.21 -0.24
CA ARG A 84 -2.41 -16.43 0.44
C ARG A 84 -3.68 -17.03 -0.17
N MET A 85 -4.27 -16.35 -1.15
CA MET A 85 -5.46 -16.82 -1.85
C MET A 85 -5.07 -17.56 -3.14
N PRO A 86 -5.96 -18.43 -3.66
CA PRO A 86 -5.86 -18.88 -5.04
C PRO A 86 -5.81 -17.69 -6.01
N ASN A 87 -4.96 -17.78 -7.05
CA ASN A 87 -4.72 -16.68 -7.98
C ASN A 87 -6.01 -16.12 -8.61
N ASP A 88 -6.91 -17.02 -8.97
CA ASP A 88 -8.22 -16.76 -9.55
C ASP A 88 -9.14 -16.01 -8.58
N ALA A 89 -9.14 -16.36 -7.29
CA ALA A 89 -9.87 -15.63 -6.25
C ALA A 89 -9.27 -14.23 -6.01
N ALA A 90 -7.94 -14.14 -5.90
CA ALA A 90 -7.23 -12.86 -5.74
C ALA A 90 -7.51 -11.91 -6.91
N ASN A 91 -7.43 -12.40 -8.15
CA ASN A 91 -7.69 -11.62 -9.35
C ASN A 91 -9.14 -11.13 -9.43
N ALA A 92 -10.10 -12.00 -9.11
CA ALA A 92 -11.51 -11.62 -9.07
C ALA A 92 -11.79 -10.53 -8.01
N LEU A 93 -11.16 -10.66 -6.83
CA LEU A 93 -11.28 -9.68 -5.76
C LEU A 93 -10.63 -8.33 -6.14
N ILE A 94 -9.45 -8.35 -6.75
CA ILE A 94 -8.79 -7.13 -7.26
C ILE A 94 -9.68 -6.45 -8.29
N ALA A 95 -10.29 -7.20 -9.22
CA ALA A 95 -11.18 -6.63 -10.24
C ALA A 95 -12.43 -5.96 -9.66
N ALA A 96 -12.84 -6.31 -8.44
CA ALA A 96 -13.95 -5.69 -7.72
C ALA A 96 -13.56 -4.41 -6.95
N LEU A 97 -12.27 -4.08 -6.83
CA LEU A 97 -11.79 -2.87 -6.18
C LEU A 97 -11.91 -1.63 -7.08
N PRO A 98 -11.88 -0.42 -6.51
CA PRO A 98 -11.69 0.81 -7.28
C PRO A 98 -10.39 0.78 -8.09
N GLU A 99 -10.40 1.30 -9.33
CA GLU A 99 -9.26 1.30 -10.26
C GLU A 99 -7.95 1.81 -9.62
N LYS A 100 -8.05 2.85 -8.78
CA LYS A 100 -6.93 3.43 -8.02
C LYS A 100 -6.18 2.43 -7.13
N LYS A 101 -6.82 1.35 -6.69
CA LYS A 101 -6.25 0.29 -5.84
C LYS A 101 -5.84 -0.94 -6.65
N GLN A 102 -6.45 -1.17 -7.81
CA GLN A 102 -6.12 -2.32 -8.67
C GLN A 102 -4.67 -2.28 -9.14
N THR A 103 -4.27 -1.17 -9.76
CA THR A 103 -2.94 -1.04 -10.40
C THR A 103 -1.79 -1.25 -9.41
N PRO A 104 -1.76 -0.62 -8.21
CA PRO A 104 -0.72 -0.89 -7.22
C PRO A 104 -0.66 -2.37 -6.78
N LEU A 105 -1.81 -3.00 -6.55
CA LEU A 105 -1.89 -4.40 -6.12
C LEU A 105 -1.39 -5.35 -7.20
N GLN A 106 -1.84 -5.18 -8.45
CA GLN A 106 -1.40 -6.00 -9.57
C GLN A 106 0.10 -5.88 -9.82
N ARG A 107 0.65 -4.65 -9.76
CA ARG A 107 2.08 -4.41 -9.91
C ARG A 107 2.90 -5.13 -8.83
N ALA A 108 2.48 -5.08 -7.57
CA ALA A 108 3.21 -5.73 -6.49
C ALA A 108 3.05 -7.26 -6.50
N LEU A 109 1.89 -7.79 -6.90
CA LEU A 109 1.65 -9.23 -7.07
C LEU A 109 2.38 -9.83 -8.27
N HIS A 110 2.75 -9.02 -9.26
CA HIS A 110 3.57 -9.46 -10.39
C HIS A 110 4.95 -9.98 -9.95
N TYR A 111 5.48 -9.42 -8.87
CA TYR A 111 6.82 -9.76 -8.38
C TYR A 111 6.78 -10.84 -7.29
N PRO A 112 7.70 -11.82 -7.31
CA PRO A 112 7.82 -12.83 -6.26
C PRO A 112 8.13 -12.22 -4.89
N GLU A 113 7.56 -12.78 -3.82
CA GLU A 113 7.58 -12.20 -2.45
C GLU A 113 8.96 -11.85 -1.90
N ALA A 114 10.01 -12.56 -2.33
CA ALA A 114 11.39 -12.33 -1.89
C ALA A 114 12.21 -11.45 -2.86
N THR A 115 11.59 -10.48 -3.54
CA THR A 115 12.26 -9.58 -4.49
C THR A 115 12.07 -8.10 -4.13
N ALA A 116 12.91 -7.21 -4.68
CA ALA A 116 12.78 -5.77 -4.50
C ALA A 116 11.38 -5.26 -4.90
N GLY A 117 10.83 -5.75 -6.01
CA GLY A 117 9.51 -5.35 -6.51
C GLY A 117 8.35 -5.81 -5.63
N ALA A 118 8.55 -6.84 -4.80
CA ALA A 118 7.59 -7.26 -3.80
C ALA A 118 7.69 -6.47 -2.49
N LEU A 119 8.84 -5.86 -2.21
CA LEU A 119 9.10 -5.07 -1.00
C LEU A 119 8.89 -3.57 -1.22
N MET A 120 8.93 -3.10 -2.46
CA MET A 120 8.77 -1.69 -2.78
C MET A 120 7.35 -1.20 -2.47
N ASP A 121 7.23 0.08 -2.12
CA ASP A 121 5.95 0.78 -2.17
C ASP A 121 5.70 1.25 -3.62
N PRO A 122 4.71 0.68 -4.34
CA PRO A 122 4.38 1.09 -5.71
C PRO A 122 3.65 2.45 -5.78
N MET A 123 3.32 3.08 -4.65
CA MET A 123 2.58 4.33 -4.55
C MET A 123 3.47 5.55 -4.23
N VAL A 124 4.78 5.43 -4.37
CA VAL A 124 5.71 6.54 -4.10
C VAL A 124 5.45 7.74 -5.03
N LEU A 125 5.52 8.95 -4.47
CA LEU A 125 5.41 10.19 -5.24
C LEU A 125 6.69 10.43 -6.05
N ALA A 126 6.55 10.44 -7.38
CA ALA A 126 7.60 10.84 -8.32
C ALA A 126 7.26 12.19 -8.97
N LEU A 127 8.26 13.05 -9.14
CA LEU A 127 8.12 14.37 -9.73
C LEU A 127 8.81 14.43 -11.10
N PRO A 128 8.22 15.07 -12.13
CA PRO A 128 8.95 15.36 -13.36
C PRO A 128 10.20 16.20 -13.08
N ASP A 129 11.28 16.00 -13.81
CA ASP A 129 12.53 16.73 -13.63
C ASP A 129 12.49 18.16 -14.21
N ASP A 130 11.57 18.43 -15.14
CA ASP A 130 11.42 19.70 -15.84
C ASP A 130 10.47 20.70 -15.19
N ILE A 131 9.75 20.32 -14.12
CA ILE A 131 8.91 21.26 -13.35
C ILE A 131 9.75 22.13 -12.39
N THR A 132 9.15 23.24 -11.98
CA THR A 132 9.74 24.15 -10.99
C THR A 132 9.62 23.62 -9.56
N VAL A 133 10.50 24.09 -8.68
CA VAL A 133 10.40 23.85 -7.23
C VAL A 133 9.04 24.30 -6.66
N ALA A 134 8.45 25.37 -7.18
CA ALA A 134 7.12 25.83 -6.76
C ALA A 134 6.03 24.78 -7.07
N GLU A 135 6.03 24.25 -8.28
CA GLU A 135 5.09 23.21 -8.72
C GLU A 135 5.31 21.90 -7.96
N ALA A 136 6.57 21.52 -7.74
CA ALA A 136 6.92 20.34 -6.94
C ALA A 136 6.35 20.43 -5.52
N ARG A 137 6.51 21.58 -4.84
CA ARG A 137 5.93 21.80 -3.50
C ARG A 137 4.41 21.77 -3.51
N LEU A 138 3.77 22.27 -4.57
CA LEU A 138 2.32 22.22 -4.71
C LEU A 138 1.83 20.78 -4.88
N ARG A 139 2.50 19.96 -5.70
CA ARG A 139 2.20 18.53 -5.85
C ARG A 139 2.40 17.78 -4.56
N LEU A 140 3.52 18.01 -3.86
CA LEU A 140 3.78 17.42 -2.56
C LEU A 140 2.63 17.67 -1.57
N ARG A 141 2.13 18.91 -1.48
CA ARG A 141 0.99 19.25 -0.61
C ARG A 141 -0.32 18.55 -0.98
N ARG A 142 -0.52 18.20 -2.25
CA ARG A 142 -1.76 17.59 -2.75
C ARG A 142 -1.73 16.07 -2.74
N GLU A 143 -0.57 15.49 -2.98
CA GLU A 143 -0.43 14.07 -3.35
C GLU A 143 0.38 13.25 -2.35
N ALA A 144 1.16 13.88 -1.46
CA ALA A 144 1.95 13.16 -0.47
C ALA A 144 1.06 12.28 0.43
N ARG A 145 1.50 11.04 0.61
CA ARG A 145 0.90 10.08 1.53
C ARG A 145 1.95 9.73 2.58
N GLY A 146 1.60 9.89 3.85
CA GLY A 146 2.51 9.61 4.95
C GLY A 146 3.73 10.54 5.02
N LEU A 147 4.70 10.15 5.83
CA LEU A 147 5.97 10.86 5.97
C LEU A 147 6.89 10.48 4.81
N LEU A 148 7.34 11.49 4.08
CA LEU A 148 8.30 11.35 3.00
C LEU A 148 9.62 12.00 3.45
N TYR A 149 10.74 11.35 3.17
CA TYR A 149 12.08 11.90 3.40
C TYR A 149 12.76 12.27 2.08
N TYR A 150 12.54 11.44 1.07
CA TYR A 150 13.08 11.60 -0.28
C TYR A 150 11.96 11.69 -1.29
N LEU A 151 12.24 12.41 -2.37
CA LEU A 151 11.40 12.50 -3.57
C LEU A 151 12.21 12.01 -4.74
N PHE A 152 11.62 11.15 -5.55
CA PHE A 152 12.22 10.66 -6.78
C PHE A 152 11.83 11.56 -7.94
N THR A 153 12.78 11.79 -8.86
CA THR A 153 12.54 12.58 -10.06
C THR A 153 12.64 11.70 -11.29
N VAL A 154 11.74 11.93 -12.24
CA VAL A 154 11.63 11.14 -13.47
C VAL A 154 11.66 12.06 -14.69
N ASP A 155 12.17 11.55 -15.79
CA ASP A 155 12.07 12.22 -17.09
C ASP A 155 10.68 12.01 -17.74
N ARG A 156 10.55 12.44 -19.00
CA ARG A 156 9.31 12.33 -19.78
C ARG A 156 8.92 10.89 -20.11
N ASP A 157 9.88 9.97 -20.13
CA ASP A 157 9.66 8.55 -20.39
C ASP A 157 9.37 7.78 -19.09
N GLY A 158 9.35 8.48 -17.94
CA GLY A 158 9.10 7.90 -16.62
C GLY A 158 10.32 7.20 -16.03
N VAL A 159 11.51 7.44 -16.57
CA VAL A 159 12.76 6.85 -16.09
C VAL A 159 13.28 7.66 -14.91
N LEU A 160 13.72 6.97 -13.85
CA LEU A 160 14.35 7.58 -12.68
C LEU A 160 15.63 8.31 -13.10
N VAL A 161 15.69 9.62 -12.87
CA VAL A 161 16.84 10.46 -13.21
C VAL A 161 17.48 11.15 -12.01
N GLY A 162 16.78 11.27 -10.88
CA GLY A 162 17.31 11.96 -9.70
C GLY A 162 16.55 11.66 -8.41
N VAL A 163 17.14 12.12 -7.31
CA VAL A 163 16.54 12.08 -5.97
C VAL A 163 16.75 13.42 -5.27
N LEU A 164 15.82 13.82 -4.42
CA LEU A 164 15.89 15.07 -3.67
C LEU A 164 15.42 14.86 -2.23
N ASP A 165 16.16 15.40 -1.25
CA ASP A 165 15.68 15.50 0.13
C ASP A 165 14.60 16.58 0.22
N ILE A 166 13.51 16.31 0.93
CA ILE A 166 12.47 17.32 1.17
C ILE A 166 13.02 18.59 1.80
N ALA A 167 13.99 18.50 2.71
CA ALA A 167 14.63 19.66 3.31
C ALA A 167 15.35 20.53 2.25
N GLU A 168 15.93 19.92 1.22
CA GLU A 168 16.55 20.63 0.09
C GLU A 168 15.48 21.25 -0.81
N LEU A 169 14.42 20.51 -1.12
CA LEU A 169 13.26 21.05 -1.86
C LEU A 169 12.70 22.29 -1.17
N MET A 170 12.62 22.30 0.16
CA MET A 170 12.09 23.43 0.94
C MET A 170 13.03 24.64 0.98
N ARG A 171 14.35 24.44 0.84
CA ARG A 171 15.36 25.50 0.80
C ARG A 171 15.61 26.07 -0.60
N ALA A 172 15.32 25.31 -1.65
CA ALA A 172 15.54 25.71 -3.04
C ALA A 172 14.71 26.95 -3.46
N LYS A 173 15.12 27.66 -4.51
CA LYS A 173 14.37 28.82 -5.00
C LYS A 173 13.19 28.34 -5.84
N SER A 174 12.03 28.95 -5.64
CA SER A 174 10.76 28.54 -6.28
C SER A 174 10.81 28.46 -7.82
N ARG A 175 11.66 29.27 -8.46
CA ARG A 175 11.82 29.35 -9.93
C ARG A 175 12.81 28.34 -10.51
N ASP A 176 13.62 27.69 -9.68
CA ASP A 176 14.60 26.74 -10.16
C ASP A 176 13.87 25.48 -10.62
N ALA A 177 14.37 24.84 -11.68
CA ALA A 177 13.86 23.55 -12.13
C ALA A 177 14.35 22.43 -11.20
N ILE A 178 13.54 21.37 -11.04
CA ILE A 178 13.90 20.22 -10.20
C ILE A 178 15.22 19.58 -10.63
N ARG A 179 15.43 19.44 -11.95
CA ARG A 179 16.70 18.93 -12.51
C ARG A 179 17.95 19.70 -12.09
N ALA A 180 17.82 20.95 -11.69
CA ALA A 180 18.95 21.79 -11.26
C ALA A 180 19.29 21.63 -9.78
N VAL A 181 18.41 21.02 -8.98
CA VAL A 181 18.57 20.87 -7.53
C VAL A 181 18.58 19.41 -7.07
N MET A 182 18.20 18.45 -7.92
CA MET A 182 18.24 17.02 -7.64
C MET A 182 19.67 16.47 -7.61
N HIS A 183 19.85 15.34 -6.92
CA HIS A 183 21.10 14.58 -6.89
C HIS A 183 21.11 13.50 -7.97
N THR A 184 22.24 13.39 -8.67
CA THR A 184 22.53 12.39 -9.71
C THR A 184 24.00 11.95 -9.62
N PRO A 185 24.36 10.72 -10.02
CA PRO A 185 23.48 9.62 -10.43
C PRO A 185 22.75 8.97 -9.24
N VAL A 186 21.62 8.30 -9.51
CA VAL A 186 20.85 7.59 -8.48
C VAL A 186 21.17 6.10 -8.49
N GLU A 187 21.62 5.58 -7.36
CA GLU A 187 21.71 4.13 -7.16
C GLU A 187 20.32 3.51 -7.14
N HIS A 188 20.12 2.45 -7.90
CA HIS A 188 18.86 1.72 -7.99
C HIS A 188 19.13 0.24 -8.22
N VAL A 189 18.15 -0.60 -7.87
CA VAL A 189 18.21 -2.04 -8.08
C VAL A 189 17.04 -2.49 -8.96
N PRO A 190 17.22 -3.47 -9.87
CA PRO A 190 16.12 -4.04 -10.63
C PRO A 190 15.04 -4.62 -9.71
N ALA A 191 13.76 -4.54 -10.10
CA ALA A 191 12.65 -5.07 -9.30
C ALA A 191 12.76 -6.58 -9.02
N TRP A 192 13.41 -7.34 -9.90
CA TRP A 192 13.64 -8.78 -9.74
C TRP A 192 14.81 -9.13 -8.82
N THR A 193 15.53 -8.13 -8.28
CA THR A 193 16.66 -8.35 -7.37
C THR A 193 16.17 -9.09 -6.12
N PRO A 194 16.80 -10.21 -5.72
CA PRO A 194 16.42 -10.90 -4.50
C PRO A 194 16.56 -10.01 -3.27
N ALA A 195 15.63 -10.10 -2.34
CA ALA A 195 15.60 -9.29 -1.11
C ALA A 195 16.90 -9.39 -0.30
N ALA A 196 17.56 -10.56 -0.31
CA ALA A 196 18.86 -10.74 0.32
C ALA A 196 19.96 -9.88 -0.33
N ALA A 197 19.95 -9.74 -1.65
CA ALA A 197 20.88 -8.90 -2.39
C ALA A 197 20.59 -7.40 -2.18
N VAL A 198 19.31 -7.01 -2.06
CA VAL A 198 18.93 -5.64 -1.68
C VAL A 198 19.55 -5.25 -0.33
N ARG A 199 19.42 -6.10 0.69
CA ARG A 199 20.02 -5.86 2.02
C ARG A 199 21.55 -5.84 2.03
N ALA A 200 22.17 -6.54 1.08
CA ALA A 200 23.62 -6.55 0.93
C ALA A 200 24.14 -5.37 0.08
N HIS A 201 23.25 -4.60 -0.55
CA HIS A 201 23.63 -3.50 -1.44
C HIS A 201 24.36 -2.39 -0.65
N PRO A 202 25.47 -1.82 -1.17
CA PRO A 202 26.20 -0.75 -0.50
C PRO A 202 25.31 0.44 -0.14
N GLY A 203 24.44 0.86 -1.06
CA GLY A 203 23.46 1.93 -0.81
C GLY A 203 22.50 1.64 0.35
N TRP A 204 22.18 0.38 0.67
CA TRP A 204 21.31 0.06 1.82
C TRP A 204 21.94 0.52 3.15
N ARG A 205 23.26 0.34 3.32
CA ARG A 205 23.99 0.72 4.54
C ARG A 205 24.24 2.22 4.68
N ALA A 206 24.12 2.96 3.59
CA ALA A 206 24.33 4.42 3.60
C ALA A 206 23.10 5.18 4.14
N PHE A 207 21.91 4.55 4.09
CA PHE A 207 20.64 5.18 4.45
C PHE A 207 19.87 4.44 5.58
N HIS A 208 20.30 3.22 5.96
CA HIS A 208 19.75 2.41 7.06
C HIS A 208 20.87 1.80 7.92
#